data_AF-A0A6M0RNG3-F1
#
_entry.id   AF-A0A6M0RNG3-F1
#
_cell.length_a   1.000
_cell.length_b   1.000
_cell.length_c   1.000
_cell.angle_alpha   90.00
_cell.angle_beta   90.00
_cell.angle_gamma   90.00
#
_symmetry.space_group_name_H-M   'P 1'
#
loop_
_entity.id
_entity.type
_entity.pdbx_description
1 polymer ?
#
loop_
_entity_poly.entity_id
_entity_poly.type
_entity_poly.pdbx_seq_one_letter_code
_entity_poly.pdbx_strand_id
1 'polypeptide(L)'
;MGAPPSRAEAPIESGLEARVADNVQQLLITNHCQRCYLVGADLSQTHLIGADLRGADLRGADLSWSNLEGADLTGASLTHANLTGAFLTNASLVNANLDHGNFAQAQLYYVDVTGASMENLNLAQATVVGTPISIGGDTVPAEQGNHLPIFVPDEAHPLVPPQNLWLVPHPHTPDILDVPPHIIPHA
;
A
#
# COMPACT_ATOMS: atom_id res chain seq x y z
N MET A 1 1.14 18.06 -68.43
CA MET A 1 2.07 18.17 -67.28
C MET A 1 1.22 18.12 -66.02
N GLY A 2 0.98 16.92 -65.49
CA GLY A 2 0.29 16.76 -64.21
C GLY A 2 1.29 17.03 -63.10
N ALA A 3 0.97 17.98 -62.21
CA ALA A 3 1.74 18.20 -61.01
C ALA A 3 1.82 16.88 -60.20
N PRO A 4 2.97 16.55 -59.59
CA PRO A 4 3.03 15.42 -58.67
C PRO A 4 2.08 15.67 -57.49
N PRO A 5 1.39 14.65 -56.95
CA PRO A 5 0.53 14.84 -55.80
C PRO A 5 1.36 15.39 -54.64
N SER A 6 0.89 16.51 -54.08
CA SER A 6 1.44 17.10 -52.87
C SER A 6 1.51 16.02 -51.80
N ARG A 7 2.72 15.78 -51.29
CA ARG A 7 3.02 14.93 -50.14
C ARG A 7 2.09 15.36 -49.01
N ALA A 8 1.01 14.61 -48.81
CA ALA A 8 0.13 14.79 -47.66
C ALA A 8 0.99 14.58 -46.42
N GLU A 9 1.18 15.65 -45.66
CA GLU A 9 1.68 15.56 -44.29
C GLU A 9 0.66 14.70 -43.54
N ALA A 10 0.99 13.42 -43.35
CA ALA A 10 0.25 12.59 -42.41
C ALA A 10 0.34 13.29 -41.04
N PRO A 11 -0.78 13.49 -40.33
CA PRO A 11 -0.76 14.18 -39.04
C PRO A 11 0.19 13.45 -38.10
N ILE A 12 0.97 14.20 -37.33
CA ILE A 12 1.93 13.68 -36.34
C ILE A 12 1.26 12.70 -35.35
N GLU A 13 -0.05 12.83 -35.15
CA GLU A 13 -0.90 11.92 -34.38
C GLU A 13 -0.88 10.48 -34.91
N SER A 14 -0.85 10.30 -36.24
CA SER A 14 -0.84 8.95 -36.87
C SER A 14 0.40 8.14 -36.51
N GLY A 15 1.54 8.79 -36.28
CA GLY A 15 2.79 8.12 -35.88
C GLY A 15 2.81 7.73 -34.40
N LEU A 16 2.11 8.48 -33.55
CA LEU A 16 2.05 8.22 -32.11
C LEU A 16 1.06 7.10 -31.80
N GLU A 17 -0.12 7.12 -32.43
CA GLU A 17 -1.11 6.06 -32.31
C GLU A 17 -0.58 4.72 -32.82
N ALA A 18 0.14 4.71 -33.95
CA ALA A 18 0.80 3.51 -34.46
C ALA A 18 1.82 2.95 -33.45
N ARG A 19 2.60 3.82 -32.80
CA ARG A 19 3.58 3.41 -31.79
C ARG A 19 2.91 2.84 -30.53
N VAL A 20 1.79 3.42 -30.09
CA VAL A 20 1.01 2.87 -28.97
C VAL A 20 0.48 1.48 -29.34
N ALA A 21 -0.12 1.33 -30.53
CA ALA A 21 -0.63 0.05 -31.01
C ALA A 21 0.46 -1.03 -31.07
N ASP A 22 1.63 -0.69 -31.60
CA ASP A 22 2.76 -1.62 -31.65
C ASP A 22 3.20 -2.04 -30.24
N ASN A 23 3.36 -1.08 -29.31
CA ASN A 23 3.76 -1.39 -27.93
C ASN A 23 2.70 -2.21 -27.18
N VAL A 24 1.41 -1.94 -27.40
CA VAL A 24 0.32 -2.74 -26.85
C VAL A 24 0.42 -4.17 -27.37
N GLN A 25 0.64 -4.37 -28.68
CA GLN A 25 0.82 -5.71 -29.24
C GLN A 25 2.06 -6.41 -28.66
N GLN A 26 3.20 -5.72 -28.53
CA GLN A 26 4.39 -6.28 -27.91
C GLN A 26 4.10 -6.73 -26.47
N LEU A 27 3.46 -5.88 -25.67
CA LEU A 27 3.11 -6.18 -24.28
C LEU A 27 2.19 -7.41 -24.19
N LEU A 28 1.12 -7.45 -24.97
CA LEU A 28 0.12 -8.52 -24.90
C LEU A 28 0.63 -9.86 -25.42
N ILE A 29 1.60 -9.86 -26.34
CA ILE A 29 2.18 -11.09 -26.89
C ILE A 29 3.32 -11.60 -26.01
N THR A 30 4.16 -10.70 -25.52
CA THR A 30 5.44 -11.06 -24.89
C THR A 30 5.46 -10.88 -23.38
N ASN A 31 4.53 -10.11 -22.80
CA ASN A 31 4.60 -9.61 -21.43
C ASN A 31 5.87 -8.79 -21.13
N HIS A 32 6.57 -8.29 -22.14
CA HIS A 32 7.78 -7.49 -21.99
C HIS A 32 7.66 -6.18 -22.75
N CYS A 33 7.61 -5.07 -22.03
CA CYS A 33 7.52 -3.72 -22.60
C CYS A 33 8.23 -2.67 -21.73
N GLN A 34 9.55 -2.82 -21.59
CA GLN A 34 10.37 -1.85 -20.86
C GLN A 34 10.44 -0.51 -21.61
N ARG A 35 10.21 0.59 -20.90
CA ARG A 35 10.26 1.96 -21.46
C ARG A 35 9.33 2.18 -22.66
N CYS A 36 8.29 1.35 -22.78
CA CYS A 36 7.30 1.49 -23.83
C CYS A 36 6.49 2.78 -23.69
N TYR A 37 6.04 3.29 -24.82
CA TYR A 37 5.11 4.41 -24.90
C TYR A 37 3.69 3.87 -24.99
N LEU A 38 2.95 3.92 -23.89
CA LEU A 38 1.60 3.40 -23.69
C LEU A 38 0.65 4.50 -23.16
N VAL A 39 0.95 5.76 -23.45
CA VAL A 39 0.14 6.91 -23.03
C VAL A 39 -1.26 6.77 -23.61
N GLY A 40 -2.28 6.82 -22.75
CA GLY A 40 -3.67 6.67 -23.15
C GLY A 40 -4.03 5.30 -23.72
N ALA A 41 -3.18 4.28 -23.58
CA ALA A 41 -3.45 2.95 -24.09
C ALA A 41 -4.66 2.33 -23.37
N ASP A 42 -5.51 1.64 -24.13
CA ASP A 42 -6.53 0.76 -23.58
C ASP A 42 -5.91 -0.61 -23.28
N LEU A 43 -5.71 -0.87 -22.00
CA LEU A 43 -5.25 -2.12 -21.41
C LEU A 43 -6.31 -2.66 -20.42
N SER A 44 -7.56 -2.22 -20.56
CA SER A 44 -8.65 -2.65 -19.68
C SER A 44 -8.88 -4.15 -19.81
N GLN A 45 -9.13 -4.82 -18.68
CA GLN A 45 -9.40 -6.26 -18.60
C GLN A 45 -8.29 -7.17 -19.17
N THR A 46 -7.07 -6.65 -19.34
CA THR A 46 -5.94 -7.44 -19.86
C THR A 46 -5.34 -8.36 -18.80
N HIS A 47 -4.71 -9.44 -19.26
CA HIS A 47 -3.92 -10.35 -18.40
C HIS A 47 -2.43 -10.03 -18.52
N LEU A 48 -1.91 -9.28 -17.56
CA LEU A 48 -0.54 -8.77 -17.51
C LEU A 48 0.23 -9.36 -16.31
N ILE A 49 -0.10 -10.60 -15.94
CA ILE A 49 0.55 -11.32 -14.84
C ILE A 49 2.04 -11.43 -15.12
N GLY A 50 2.87 -10.92 -14.20
CA GLY A 50 4.32 -10.92 -14.32
C GLY A 50 4.88 -10.03 -15.42
N ALA A 51 4.08 -9.12 -16.00
CA ALA A 51 4.54 -8.26 -17.09
C ALA A 51 5.69 -7.34 -16.67
N ASP A 52 6.69 -7.21 -17.55
CA ASP A 52 7.82 -6.29 -17.39
C ASP A 52 7.50 -4.95 -18.05
N LEU A 53 7.05 -4.00 -17.23
CA LEU A 53 6.64 -2.64 -17.60
C LEU A 53 7.62 -1.59 -17.03
N ARG A 54 8.86 -1.99 -16.73
CA ARG A 54 9.84 -1.10 -16.09
C ARG A 54 10.07 0.16 -16.92
N GLY A 55 9.88 1.31 -16.28
CA GLY A 55 10.04 2.62 -16.90
C GLY A 55 9.05 2.92 -18.03
N ALA A 56 7.97 2.14 -18.19
CA ALA A 56 6.95 2.40 -19.20
C ALA A 56 6.21 3.71 -18.92
N ASP A 57 5.79 4.39 -19.99
CA ASP A 57 4.97 5.58 -19.93
C ASP A 57 3.50 5.19 -20.13
N LEU A 58 2.75 5.09 -19.03
CA LEU A 58 1.35 4.66 -18.93
C LEU A 58 0.44 5.84 -18.54
N ARG A 59 0.88 7.09 -18.76
CA ARG A 59 0.09 8.27 -18.39
C ARG A 59 -1.27 8.23 -19.06
N GLY A 60 -2.34 8.36 -18.27
CA GLY A 60 -3.72 8.31 -18.76
C GLY A 60 -4.15 6.97 -19.37
N ALA A 61 -3.37 5.90 -19.24
CA ALA A 61 -3.76 4.58 -19.72
C ALA A 61 -4.96 4.03 -18.93
N ASP A 62 -5.82 3.26 -19.61
CA ASP A 62 -6.90 2.51 -18.97
C ASP A 62 -6.41 1.09 -18.65
N LEU A 63 -6.21 0.80 -17.37
CA LEU A 63 -5.84 -0.50 -16.80
C LEU A 63 -6.98 -1.06 -15.96
N SER A 64 -8.20 -0.56 -16.12
CA SER A 64 -9.34 -0.98 -15.30
C SER A 64 -9.59 -2.48 -15.44
N TRP A 65 -9.81 -3.14 -14.30
CA TRP A 65 -10.04 -4.59 -14.21
C TRP A 65 -8.93 -5.47 -14.78
N SER A 66 -7.74 -4.92 -15.05
CA SER A 66 -6.59 -5.70 -15.50
C SER A 66 -6.01 -6.54 -14.36
N ASN A 67 -5.39 -7.66 -14.72
CA ASN A 67 -4.61 -8.47 -13.79
C ASN A 67 -3.12 -8.17 -13.95
N LEU A 68 -2.55 -7.46 -12.98
CA LEU A 68 -1.15 -7.06 -12.86
C LEU A 68 -0.41 -7.85 -11.76
N GLU A 69 -0.91 -9.03 -11.38
CA GLU A 69 -0.27 -9.84 -10.35
C GLU A 69 1.21 -10.10 -10.68
N GLY A 70 2.11 -9.73 -9.77
CA GLY A 70 3.55 -9.88 -9.94
C GLY A 70 4.18 -9.02 -11.04
N ALA A 71 3.46 -8.07 -11.63
CA ALA A 71 4.01 -7.20 -12.67
C ALA A 71 5.10 -6.27 -12.10
N ASP A 72 6.14 -6.00 -12.90
CA ASP A 72 7.20 -5.07 -12.56
C ASP A 72 6.98 -3.73 -13.28
N LEU A 73 6.48 -2.75 -12.54
CA LEU A 73 6.22 -1.38 -12.98
C LEU A 73 7.27 -0.40 -12.38
N THR A 74 8.45 -0.90 -12.01
CA THR A 74 9.51 -0.07 -11.40
C THR A 74 9.83 1.14 -12.29
N GLY A 75 9.72 2.34 -11.72
CA GLY A 75 9.97 3.62 -12.38
C GLY A 75 8.98 3.99 -13.49
N ALA A 76 7.85 3.29 -13.62
CA ALA A 76 6.83 3.61 -14.60
C ALA A 76 6.08 4.91 -14.25
N SER A 77 5.55 5.60 -15.27
CA SER A 77 4.69 6.77 -15.08
C SER A 77 3.24 6.39 -15.31
N LEU A 78 2.43 6.39 -14.25
CA LEU A 78 1.00 6.09 -14.24
C LEU A 78 0.15 7.32 -13.88
N THR A 79 0.67 8.52 -14.10
CA THR A 79 -0.05 9.76 -13.77
C THR A 79 -1.38 9.79 -14.52
N HIS A 80 -2.49 10.03 -13.82
CA HIS A 80 -3.86 9.99 -14.34
C HIS A 80 -4.32 8.63 -14.92
N ALA A 81 -3.59 7.54 -14.70
CA ALA A 81 -4.02 6.22 -15.16
C ALA A 81 -5.26 5.73 -14.41
N ASN A 82 -6.11 4.97 -15.09
CA ASN A 82 -7.28 4.34 -14.50
C ASN A 82 -6.97 2.88 -14.13
N LEU A 83 -6.83 2.57 -12.85
CA LEU A 83 -6.63 1.22 -12.31
C LEU A 83 -7.87 0.74 -11.53
N THR A 84 -9.06 1.24 -11.86
CA THR A 84 -10.31 0.85 -11.18
C THR A 84 -10.48 -0.66 -11.23
N GLY A 85 -10.62 -1.31 -10.07
CA GLY A 85 -10.82 -2.76 -9.97
C GLY A 85 -9.63 -3.62 -10.41
N ALA A 86 -8.44 -3.04 -10.62
CA ALA A 86 -7.25 -3.79 -11.03
C ALA A 86 -6.72 -4.68 -9.89
N PHE A 87 -6.08 -5.79 -10.26
CA PHE A 87 -5.45 -6.74 -9.34
C PHE A 87 -3.94 -6.54 -9.35
N LEU A 88 -3.35 -6.07 -8.25
CA LEU A 88 -1.93 -5.74 -8.17
C LEU A 88 -1.15 -6.63 -7.18
N THR A 89 -1.65 -7.80 -6.81
CA THR A 89 -0.99 -8.68 -5.83
C THR A 89 0.49 -8.91 -6.16
N ASN A 90 1.40 -8.66 -5.22
CA ASN A 90 2.87 -8.78 -5.39
C ASN A 90 3.49 -7.94 -6.53
N ALA A 91 2.81 -6.91 -7.03
CA ALA A 91 3.38 -6.03 -8.04
C ALA A 91 4.48 -5.11 -7.46
N SER A 92 5.43 -4.70 -8.30
CA SER A 92 6.44 -3.69 -7.96
C SER A 92 6.08 -2.35 -8.59
N LEU A 93 5.84 -1.33 -7.75
CA LEU A 93 5.66 0.07 -8.12
C LEU A 93 6.82 0.93 -7.61
N VAL A 94 7.99 0.33 -7.38
CA VAL A 94 9.18 1.02 -6.84
C VAL A 94 9.53 2.23 -7.71
N ASN A 95 9.66 3.41 -7.10
CA ASN A 95 9.92 4.69 -7.77
C ASN A 95 8.93 5.05 -8.89
N ALA A 96 7.74 4.44 -8.94
CA ALA A 96 6.72 4.79 -9.93
C ALA A 96 6.04 6.12 -9.60
N ASN A 97 5.52 6.82 -10.60
CA ASN A 97 4.65 7.97 -10.39
C ASN A 97 3.19 7.55 -10.52
N LEU A 98 2.42 7.60 -9.43
CA LEU A 98 1.00 7.22 -9.36
C LEU A 98 0.09 8.44 -9.15
N ASP A 99 0.62 9.65 -9.34
CA ASP A 99 -0.08 10.88 -8.98
C ASP A 99 -1.37 11.00 -9.78
N HIS A 100 -2.45 11.38 -9.11
CA HIS A 100 -3.79 11.48 -9.71
C HIS A 100 -4.33 10.16 -10.31
N GLY A 101 -3.69 9.02 -10.01
CA GLY A 101 -4.15 7.71 -10.45
C GLY A 101 -5.45 7.30 -9.76
N ASN A 102 -6.32 6.61 -10.48
CA ASN A 102 -7.57 6.09 -9.94
C ASN A 102 -7.45 4.60 -9.61
N PHE A 103 -7.33 4.26 -8.32
CA PHE A 103 -7.25 2.90 -7.80
C PHE A 103 -8.54 2.48 -7.09
N ALA A 104 -9.67 3.11 -7.41
CA ALA A 104 -10.94 2.76 -6.80
C ALA A 104 -11.23 1.26 -6.98
N GLN A 105 -11.67 0.58 -5.92
CA GLN A 105 -11.95 -0.86 -5.94
C GLN A 105 -10.76 -1.78 -6.29
N ALA A 106 -9.55 -1.25 -6.42
CA ALA A 106 -8.36 -2.04 -6.73
C ALA A 106 -7.94 -2.92 -5.55
N GLN A 107 -7.24 -4.01 -5.86
CA GLN A 107 -6.69 -4.95 -4.89
C GLN A 107 -5.18 -4.81 -4.83
N LEU A 108 -4.68 -4.25 -3.72
CA LEU A 108 -3.27 -3.92 -3.47
C LEU A 108 -2.73 -4.80 -2.34
N TYR A 109 -2.43 -6.05 -2.66
CA TYR A 109 -1.86 -7.02 -1.72
C TYR A 109 -0.35 -7.11 -1.88
N TYR A 110 0.42 -6.81 -0.84
CA TYR A 110 1.88 -6.95 -0.82
C TYR A 110 2.58 -6.21 -1.98
N VAL A 111 2.07 -5.05 -2.34
CA VAL A 111 2.63 -4.21 -3.41
C VAL A 111 3.81 -3.44 -2.87
N ASP A 112 4.95 -3.49 -3.58
CA ASP A 112 6.09 -2.65 -3.23
C ASP A 112 5.90 -1.25 -3.82
N VAL A 113 5.68 -0.25 -2.95
CA VAL A 113 5.51 1.16 -3.33
C VAL A 113 6.71 2.01 -2.90
N THR A 114 7.87 1.41 -2.64
CA THR A 114 9.06 2.12 -2.15
C THR A 114 9.46 3.25 -3.10
N GLY A 115 9.46 4.48 -2.60
CA GLY A 115 9.81 5.67 -3.40
C GLY A 115 8.76 6.08 -4.44
N ALA A 116 7.59 5.44 -4.48
CA ALA A 116 6.52 5.82 -5.38
C ALA A 116 5.91 7.18 -4.98
N SER A 117 5.61 8.01 -5.97
CA SER A 117 4.78 9.22 -5.76
C SER A 117 3.30 8.83 -5.81
N MET A 118 2.51 9.32 -4.86
CA MET A 118 1.12 8.92 -4.63
C MET A 118 0.23 10.14 -4.32
N GLU A 119 0.55 11.29 -4.89
CA GLU A 119 -0.20 12.52 -4.64
C GLU A 119 -1.58 12.47 -5.29
N ASN A 120 -2.62 12.86 -4.55
CA ASN A 120 -4.00 12.95 -5.05
C ASN A 120 -4.55 11.64 -5.67
N LEU A 121 -4.04 10.50 -5.22
CA LEU A 121 -4.47 9.16 -5.61
C LEU A 121 -5.87 8.85 -5.05
N ASN A 122 -6.74 8.24 -5.86
CA ASN A 122 -8.05 7.77 -5.40
C ASN A 122 -7.99 6.30 -4.97
N LEU A 123 -8.19 6.02 -3.68
CA LEU A 123 -8.27 4.67 -3.11
C LEU A 123 -9.69 4.29 -2.66
N ALA A 124 -10.74 4.94 -3.18
CA ALA A 124 -12.11 4.67 -2.77
C ALA A 124 -12.46 3.18 -2.93
N GLN A 125 -12.81 2.52 -1.83
CA GLN A 125 -13.13 1.08 -1.78
C GLN A 125 -11.99 0.16 -2.22
N ALA A 126 -10.75 0.66 -2.33
CA ALA A 126 -9.60 -0.18 -2.58
C ALA A 126 -9.31 -1.05 -1.36
N THR A 127 -8.84 -2.28 -1.58
CA THR A 127 -8.34 -3.14 -0.51
C THR A 127 -6.83 -3.10 -0.49
N VAL A 128 -6.25 -2.72 0.65
CA VAL A 128 -4.80 -2.57 0.83
C VAL A 128 -4.35 -3.43 2.00
N VAL A 129 -3.48 -4.41 1.75
CA VAL A 129 -2.98 -5.33 2.78
C VAL A 129 -1.51 -5.62 2.52
N GLY A 130 -0.66 -5.50 3.55
CA GLY A 130 0.78 -5.77 3.41
C GLY A 130 1.52 -4.84 2.44
N THR A 131 0.86 -3.78 2.00
CA THR A 131 1.37 -2.78 1.06
C THR A 131 1.72 -1.53 1.89
N PRO A 132 2.99 -1.13 1.99
CA PRO A 132 3.43 -0.03 2.85
C PRO A 132 3.06 1.33 2.24
N ILE A 133 1.77 1.64 2.17
CA ILE A 133 1.26 2.97 1.94
C ILE A 133 0.90 3.53 3.31
N SER A 134 1.53 4.65 3.69
CA SER A 134 1.19 5.34 4.94
C SER A 134 -0.13 6.07 4.73
N ILE A 135 -1.23 5.33 4.73
CA ILE A 135 -2.57 5.89 4.71
C ILE A 135 -2.84 6.30 6.16
N GLY A 136 -2.98 7.60 6.41
CA GLY A 136 -3.21 8.16 7.74
C GLY A 136 -4.57 7.77 8.33
N GLY A 137 -4.74 6.49 8.66
CA GLY A 137 -5.92 5.90 9.29
C GLY A 137 -5.53 4.59 9.98
N ASP A 138 -5.29 4.69 11.29
CA ASP A 138 -5.35 3.64 12.31
C ASP A 138 -4.81 2.24 11.93
N THR A 139 -3.59 2.14 11.43
CA THR A 139 -2.83 0.92 11.73
C THR A 139 -2.38 1.02 13.18
N VAL A 140 -3.09 0.33 14.07
CA VAL A 140 -2.56 -0.06 15.39
C VAL A 140 -1.08 -0.41 15.23
N PRO A 141 -0.16 0.31 15.90
CA PRO A 141 1.26 0.01 15.77
C PRO A 141 1.48 -1.45 16.14
N ALA A 142 2.22 -2.15 15.29
CA ALA A 142 2.74 -3.48 15.59
C ALA A 142 3.24 -3.51 17.03
N GLU A 143 2.72 -4.44 17.82
CA GLU A 143 3.27 -4.74 19.14
C GLU A 143 4.76 -5.08 19.00
N GLN A 144 5.61 -4.09 19.25
CA GLN A 144 7.01 -4.31 19.55
C GLN A 144 7.21 -4.09 21.04
N GLY A 145 7.33 -5.23 21.72
CA GLY A 145 8.25 -5.52 22.81
C GLY A 145 8.77 -4.37 23.67
N ASN A 146 8.42 -4.46 24.96
CA ASN A 146 9.35 -4.28 26.08
C ASN A 146 10.01 -2.90 26.22
N HIS A 147 9.33 -1.99 26.91
CA HIS A 147 10.01 -1.01 27.76
C HIS A 147 9.20 -0.80 29.04
N LEU A 148 9.67 -1.43 30.12
CA LEU A 148 9.35 -1.01 31.47
C LEU A 148 9.85 0.44 31.63
N PRO A 149 9.10 1.37 32.24
CA PRO A 149 9.62 2.70 32.48
C PRO A 149 10.75 2.61 33.51
N ILE A 150 11.98 2.87 33.05
CA ILE A 150 13.14 3.09 33.92
C ILE A 150 13.01 4.45 34.59
N PHE A 151 13.10 4.40 35.91
CA PHE A 151 13.14 5.48 36.89
C PHE A 151 14.30 6.46 36.64
N VAL A 152 14.05 7.77 36.74
CA VAL A 152 15.09 8.76 37.04
C VAL A 152 14.56 9.68 38.15
N PRO A 153 15.28 9.85 39.29
CA PRO A 153 14.79 10.56 40.46
C PRO A 153 15.02 12.07 40.32
N ASP A 154 14.02 12.87 40.70
CA ASP A 154 14.21 14.28 41.05
C ASP A 154 14.04 14.42 42.57
N GLU A 155 15.08 14.92 43.23
CA GLU A 155 15.15 15.03 44.67
C GLU A 155 14.41 16.27 45.21
N ALA A 156 13.85 16.08 46.42
CA ALA A 156 13.57 17.10 47.43
C ALA A 156 12.28 17.93 47.27
N HIS A 157 11.23 17.54 48.03
CA HIS A 157 10.70 18.30 49.20
C HIS A 157 9.54 17.52 49.89
N PRO A 158 9.35 17.61 51.23
CA PRO A 158 8.58 16.62 52.00
C PRO A 158 7.14 17.04 52.39
N LEU A 159 6.29 16.01 52.51
CA LEU A 159 5.17 15.80 53.46
C LEU A 159 3.98 16.79 53.48
N VAL A 160 2.79 16.33 53.02
CA VAL A 160 1.52 16.26 53.80
C VAL A 160 0.51 15.32 53.09
N PRO A 161 -0.05 14.27 53.73
CA PRO A 161 -1.32 13.67 53.29
C PRO A 161 -2.51 14.21 54.13
N PRO A 162 -3.67 14.55 53.55
CA PRO A 162 -4.85 14.91 54.32
C PRO A 162 -5.79 13.70 54.48
N GLN A 163 -5.97 13.23 55.71
CA GLN A 163 -7.09 12.35 56.06
C GLN A 163 -7.56 12.72 57.49
N ASN A 164 -8.66 13.47 57.58
CA ASN A 164 -9.33 13.76 58.85
C ASN A 164 -9.98 12.47 59.41
N LEU A 165 -9.67 12.19 60.68
CA LEU A 165 -10.37 11.28 61.60
C LEU A 165 -11.86 11.60 61.70
N TRP A 166 -12.72 10.59 61.95
CA TRP A 166 -13.57 10.51 63.16
C TRP A 166 -14.02 9.04 63.43
N LEU A 167 -14.03 8.72 64.73
CA LEU A 167 -14.20 7.44 65.44
C LEU A 167 -15.46 6.61 65.13
N VAL A 168 -15.34 5.27 65.13
CA VAL A 168 -16.28 4.31 65.79
C VAL A 168 -15.51 3.01 66.22
N PRO A 169 -15.76 2.41 67.41
CA PRO A 169 -14.90 1.36 67.99
C PRO A 169 -15.32 -0.10 67.69
N HIS A 170 -14.35 -1.01 67.85
CA HIS A 170 -14.42 -2.48 67.68
C HIS A 170 -15.41 -3.19 68.62
N PRO A 171 -15.82 -4.44 68.28
CA PRO A 171 -15.54 -5.54 69.20
C PRO A 171 -15.11 -6.88 68.55
N HIS A 172 -14.05 -7.46 69.14
CA HIS A 172 -13.80 -8.86 69.55
C HIS A 172 -13.99 -10.12 68.64
N THR A 173 -12.82 -10.70 68.24
CA THR A 173 -12.32 -12.12 68.38
C THR A 173 -13.01 -13.33 67.70
N PRO A 174 -12.36 -14.52 67.52
CA PRO A 174 -10.92 -14.89 67.47
C PRO A 174 -10.51 -15.87 66.32
N ASP A 175 -9.22 -16.22 66.30
CA ASP A 175 -8.46 -17.19 65.49
C ASP A 175 -9.13 -18.54 65.12
N ILE A 176 -8.76 -19.08 63.94
CA ILE A 176 -8.56 -20.52 63.71
C ILE A 176 -7.33 -20.75 62.81
N LEU A 177 -6.38 -21.49 63.38
CA LEU A 177 -5.23 -22.14 62.76
C LEU A 177 -5.65 -23.48 62.12
N ASP A 178 -4.77 -24.00 61.26
CA ASP A 178 -4.59 -25.40 60.84
C ASP A 178 -5.52 -26.03 59.81
N VAL A 179 -5.01 -26.24 58.57
CA VAL A 179 -5.03 -27.55 57.88
C VAL A 179 -3.74 -27.71 57.00
N PRO A 180 -3.04 -28.88 56.99
CA PRO A 180 -1.64 -29.06 56.58
C PRO A 180 -1.46 -29.64 55.13
N PRO A 181 -0.21 -29.89 54.63
CA PRO A 181 0.05 -30.21 53.22
C PRO A 181 0.03 -31.72 52.93
N HIS A 182 -0.46 -32.14 51.75
CA HIS A 182 -0.34 -33.51 51.28
C HIS A 182 0.13 -33.61 49.81
N ILE A 183 1.43 -33.91 49.67
CA ILE A 183 2.04 -35.07 48.98
C ILE A 183 1.49 -35.48 47.60
N ILE A 184 2.39 -35.37 46.61
CA ILE A 184 2.40 -35.96 45.24
C ILE A 184 2.54 -37.50 45.33
N PRO A 185 2.14 -38.28 44.30
CA PRO A 185 3.19 -38.74 43.37
C PRO A 185 2.77 -38.89 41.90
N HIS A 186 3.82 -38.96 41.09
CA HIS A 186 3.91 -39.16 39.66
C HIS A 186 3.21 -40.42 39.14
N ALA A 187 2.74 -40.35 37.89
CA ALA A 187 2.68 -41.45 36.94
C ALA A 187 3.34 -41.00 35.63
#